data_AF-A0A5J0SAF1-F1
#
_entry.id   AF-A0A5J0SAF1-F1
#
_cell.length_a   1.000
_cell.length_b   1.000
_cell.length_c   1.000
_cell.angle_alpha   90.00
_cell.angle_beta   90.00
_cell.angle_gamma   90.00
#
_symmetry.space_group_name_H-M   'P 1'
#
loop_
_entity.id
_entity.type
_entity.pdbx_description
1 polymer ?
#
loop_
_entity_poly.entity_id
_entity_poly.type
_entity_poly.pdbx_seq_one_letter_code
_entity_poly.pdbx_strand_id
1 'polypeptide(L)'
;MSQTITLIKDKILSDNYFTLRNITYDLTRRNGEVIRHRREVYDRGNGATILLYNSTKKTVVLVRQFRVATWVNGNQDGMLIETCAGLLDNDEPEVCIRKEAIEETGYDVGEVRKIFELYMSPGGVTELIHFFIAEYHDSERASIGGGVEDEEIEVLELPFSRALEMVRSGEIRDGKTVLLLNYLQTSHLMD
;
A
#
# COMPACT_ATOMS: atom_id res chain seq x y z
N MET A 1 -22.71 23.58 -4.68
CA MET A 1 -21.59 24.50 -4.97
C MET A 1 -20.36 23.91 -4.31
N SER A 2 -19.30 23.64 -5.08
CA SER A 2 -18.00 23.26 -4.53
C SER A 2 -17.47 24.41 -3.67
N GLN A 3 -16.85 24.09 -2.53
CA GLN A 3 -16.14 25.10 -1.76
C GLN A 3 -14.97 25.63 -2.60
N THR A 4 -14.76 26.95 -2.60
CA THR A 4 -13.59 27.54 -3.26
C THR A 4 -12.38 27.37 -2.36
N ILE A 5 -11.27 26.91 -2.93
CA ILE A 5 -9.99 26.73 -2.24
C ILE A 5 -8.96 27.61 -2.96
N THR A 6 -8.18 28.39 -2.20
CA THR A 6 -7.10 29.21 -2.75
C THR A 6 -5.81 28.92 -2.00
N LEU A 7 -4.78 28.47 -2.73
CA LEU A 7 -3.44 28.29 -2.18
C LEU A 7 -2.84 29.67 -1.90
N ILE A 8 -2.38 29.88 -0.66
CA ILE A 8 -1.77 31.14 -0.23
C ILE A 8 -0.26 31.00 -0.12
N LYS A 9 0.21 29.87 0.43
CA LYS A 9 1.63 29.60 0.59
C LYS A 9 1.89 28.11 0.63
N ASP A 10 2.92 27.68 -0.08
CA ASP A 10 3.53 26.37 0.09
C ASP A 10 4.97 26.58 0.61
N LYS A 11 5.28 26.03 1.79
CA LYS A 11 6.60 26.13 2.42
C LYS A 11 7.15 24.73 2.62
N ILE A 12 8.30 24.44 2.02
CA ILE A 12 9.08 23.25 2.32
C ILE A 12 9.64 23.36 3.75
N LEU A 13 9.39 22.32 4.56
CA LEU A 13 9.92 22.13 5.91
C LEU A 13 11.13 21.19 5.92
N SER A 14 11.12 20.15 5.07
CA SER A 14 12.21 19.19 4.87
C SER A 14 12.14 18.62 3.45
N ASP A 15 13.29 18.30 2.86
CA ASP A 15 13.41 17.80 1.48
C ASP A 15 14.68 16.95 1.30
N ASN A 16 14.79 15.88 2.08
CA ASN A 16 15.95 14.99 2.03
C ASN A 16 15.74 13.92 0.96
N TYR A 17 14.89 12.93 1.26
CA TYR A 17 14.45 11.89 0.32
C TYR A 17 13.01 12.16 -0.12
N PHE A 18 12.13 12.38 0.86
CA PHE A 18 10.74 12.82 0.67
C PHE A 18 10.56 14.27 1.12
N THR A 19 9.52 14.93 0.62
CA THR A 19 9.27 16.35 0.92
C THR A 19 8.21 16.51 2.00
N LEU A 20 8.52 17.23 3.08
CA LEU A 20 7.53 17.70 4.06
C LEU A 20 7.21 19.17 3.81
N ARG A 21 5.92 19.51 3.68
CA ARG A 21 5.43 20.86 3.40
C ARG A 21 4.54 21.38 4.52
N ASN A 22 4.48 22.70 4.68
CA ASN A 22 3.47 23.41 5.46
C ASN A 22 2.64 24.30 4.53
N ILE A 23 1.46 23.83 4.18
CA ILE A 23 0.57 24.44 3.20
C ILE A 23 -0.40 25.38 3.92
N THR A 24 -0.41 26.65 3.50
CA THR A 24 -1.40 27.65 3.89
C THR A 24 -2.38 27.86 2.75
N TYR A 25 -3.67 27.69 3.03
CA TYR A 25 -4.74 27.89 2.07
C TYR A 25 -5.94 28.58 2.72
N ASP A 26 -6.71 29.28 1.90
CA ASP A 26 -7.98 29.86 2.28
C ASP A 26 -9.13 28.98 1.75
N LEU A 27 -10.12 28.68 2.61
CA LEU A 27 -11.30 27.88 2.28
C LEU A 27 -12.56 28.76 2.41
N THR A 28 -13.31 28.88 1.33
CA THR A 28 -14.61 29.59 1.33
C THR A 28 -15.71 28.64 1.75
N ARG A 29 -16.29 28.90 2.93
CA ARG A 29 -17.43 28.16 3.47
C ARG A 29 -18.72 28.45 2.71
N ARG A 30 -19.76 27.64 2.94
CA ARG A 30 -21.08 27.78 2.29
C ARG A 30 -21.75 29.13 2.55
N ASN A 31 -21.44 29.79 3.67
CA ASN A 31 -21.94 31.12 4.03
C ASN A 31 -21.13 32.27 3.40
N GLY A 32 -20.12 31.98 2.56
CA GLY A 32 -19.23 32.97 1.96
C GLY A 32 -18.08 33.42 2.85
N GLU A 33 -18.01 32.95 4.11
CA GLU A 33 -16.89 33.22 5.00
C GLU A 33 -15.61 32.54 4.48
N VAL A 34 -14.51 33.31 4.42
CA VAL A 34 -13.20 32.80 4.03
C VAL A 34 -12.36 32.55 5.29
N ILE A 35 -11.86 31.32 5.43
CA ILE A 35 -11.04 30.93 6.58
C ILE A 35 -9.67 30.46 6.12
N ARG A 36 -8.63 30.99 6.77
CA ARG A 36 -7.25 30.57 6.56
C ARG A 36 -6.90 29.35 7.39
N HIS A 37 -6.40 28.32 6.73
CA HIS A 37 -5.90 27.09 7.34
C HIS A 37 -4.40 26.92 7.10
N ARG A 38 -3.76 26.14 7.97
CA ARG A 38 -2.38 25.64 7.80
C ARG A 38 -2.36 24.15 8.09
N ARG A 39 -1.69 23.37 7.24
CA ARG A 39 -1.56 21.91 7.38
C ARG A 39 -0.16 21.48 7.01
N GLU A 40 0.40 20.56 7.78
CA GLU A 40 1.55 19.81 7.35
C GLU A 40 1.10 18.75 6.35
N VAL A 41 1.86 18.59 5.27
CA VAL A 41 1.61 17.63 4.20
C VAL A 41 2.92 16.93 3.88
N TYR A 42 2.97 15.63 4.15
CA TYR A 42 4.11 14.78 3.89
C TYR A 42 3.94 14.09 2.55
N ASP A 43 4.84 14.40 1.62
CA ASP A 43 4.82 13.92 0.26
C ASP A 43 5.86 12.83 0.05
N ARG A 44 5.38 11.59 0.02
CA ARG A 44 6.19 10.38 -0.20
C ARG A 44 5.98 9.72 -1.56
N GLY A 45 5.28 10.41 -2.46
CA GLY A 45 4.82 9.83 -3.71
C GLY A 45 3.67 8.84 -3.54
N ASN A 46 3.32 8.21 -4.66
CA ASN A 46 2.28 7.19 -4.76
C ASN A 46 2.92 5.81 -4.89
N GLY A 47 2.13 4.77 -4.66
CA GLY A 47 2.60 3.38 -4.76
C GLY A 47 1.54 2.43 -5.31
N ALA A 48 1.93 1.18 -5.52
CA ALA A 48 1.03 0.11 -5.90
C ALA A 48 1.18 -1.08 -4.95
N THR A 49 0.12 -1.89 -4.82
CA THR A 49 0.14 -3.11 -4.02
C THR A 49 -0.69 -4.22 -4.67
N ILE A 50 -0.27 -5.47 -4.49
CA ILE A 50 -0.92 -6.64 -5.08
C ILE A 50 -1.07 -7.77 -4.07
N LEU A 51 -2.24 -8.42 -4.08
CA LEU A 51 -2.46 -9.70 -3.42
C LEU A 51 -2.44 -10.82 -4.46
N LEU A 52 -1.50 -11.76 -4.29
CA LEU A 52 -1.46 -12.98 -5.09
C LEU A 52 -2.30 -14.05 -4.40
N TYR A 53 -3.15 -14.73 -5.17
CA TYR A 53 -3.99 -15.82 -4.67
C TYR A 53 -3.93 -17.04 -5.59
N ASN A 54 -4.17 -18.22 -5.05
CA ASN A 54 -4.30 -19.44 -5.83
C ASN A 54 -5.60 -20.15 -5.47
N SER A 55 -6.53 -20.21 -6.42
CA SER A 55 -7.87 -20.77 -6.22
C SER A 55 -7.87 -22.29 -5.98
N THR A 56 -6.85 -23.00 -6.48
CA THR A 56 -6.72 -24.45 -6.35
C THR A 56 -6.14 -24.86 -4.99
N LYS A 57 -5.04 -24.20 -4.58
CA LYS A 57 -4.37 -24.44 -3.29
C LYS A 57 -5.08 -23.75 -2.12
N LYS A 58 -5.98 -22.80 -2.41
CA LYS A 58 -6.66 -21.94 -1.43
C LYS A 58 -5.66 -21.16 -0.56
N THR A 59 -4.57 -20.72 -1.18
CA THR A 59 -3.46 -19.99 -0.55
C THR A 59 -3.36 -18.57 -1.09
N VAL A 60 -2.70 -17.73 -0.31
CA VAL A 60 -2.27 -16.38 -0.71
C VAL A 60 -0.77 -16.25 -0.47
N VAL A 61 -0.13 -15.37 -1.25
CA VAL A 61 1.24 -14.93 -0.99
C VAL A 61 1.21 -13.54 -0.40
N LEU A 62 1.87 -13.40 0.75
CA LEU A 62 2.14 -12.17 1.46
C LEU A 62 3.66 -12.06 1.66
N VAL A 63 4.11 -10.91 2.15
CA VAL A 63 5.51 -10.66 2.52
C VAL A 63 5.61 -10.23 3.97
N ARG A 64 6.77 -10.42 4.59
CA ARG A 64 7.07 -9.92 5.93
C ARG A 64 8.43 -9.26 5.96
N GLN A 65 8.47 -8.00 6.39
CA GLN A 65 9.69 -7.20 6.42
C GLN A 65 9.71 -6.23 7.60
N PHE A 66 10.89 -5.71 7.93
CA PHE A 66 11.03 -4.73 9.01
C PHE A 66 10.54 -3.35 8.58
N ARG A 67 9.61 -2.77 9.34
CA ARG A 67 9.10 -1.40 9.14
C ARG A 67 9.39 -0.54 10.36
N VAL A 68 10.42 0.31 10.26
CA VAL A 68 10.87 1.20 11.34
C VAL A 68 9.74 2.07 11.92
N ALA A 69 8.82 2.55 11.07
CA ALA A 69 7.70 3.39 11.50
C ALA A 69 6.72 2.66 12.43
N THR A 70 6.57 1.34 12.27
CA THR A 70 5.74 0.53 13.16
C THR A 70 6.49 0.17 14.43
N TRP A 71 7.80 -0.08 14.33
CA TRP A 71 8.66 -0.43 15.45
C TRP A 71 8.66 0.65 16.54
N VAL A 72 8.87 1.91 16.13
CA VAL A 72 8.83 3.06 17.05
C VAL A 72 7.43 3.40 17.57
N ASN A 73 6.40 2.70 17.08
CA ASN A 73 4.99 2.94 17.40
C ASN A 73 4.27 1.67 17.92
N GLY A 74 4.99 0.82 18.66
CA GLY A 74 4.40 -0.28 19.43
C GLY A 74 4.38 -1.66 18.76
N ASN A 75 4.93 -1.81 17.55
CA ASN A 75 5.20 -3.12 16.96
C ASN A 75 6.56 -3.66 17.47
N GLN A 76 6.55 -4.56 18.45
CA GLN A 76 7.74 -4.85 19.27
C GLN A 76 8.99 -5.31 18.49
N ASP A 77 8.81 -6.13 17.45
CA ASP A 77 9.91 -6.61 16.58
C ASP A 77 10.04 -5.80 15.28
N GLY A 78 9.14 -4.84 15.05
CA GLY A 78 9.07 -4.04 13.84
C GLY A 78 8.69 -4.81 12.57
N MET A 79 8.51 -6.13 12.64
CA MET A 79 8.16 -6.95 11.49
C MET A 79 6.69 -6.79 11.16
N LEU A 80 6.36 -6.53 9.90
CA LEU A 80 4.98 -6.36 9.45
C LEU A 80 4.68 -7.33 8.31
N ILE A 81 3.55 -8.03 8.42
CA ILE A 81 3.02 -8.87 7.34
C ILE A 81 2.17 -7.99 6.43
N GLU A 82 2.50 -7.98 5.15
CA GLU A 82 1.95 -7.08 4.15
C GLU A 82 1.65 -7.81 2.83
N THR A 83 0.79 -7.23 2.00
CA THR A 83 0.79 -7.50 0.56
C THR A 83 2.03 -6.90 -0.08
N CYS A 84 2.54 -7.56 -1.13
CA CYS A 84 3.63 -7.03 -1.96
C CYS A 84 3.29 -5.61 -2.44
N ALA A 85 4.25 -4.70 -2.34
CA ALA A 85 4.01 -3.28 -2.60
C ALA A 85 5.29 -2.47 -2.82
N GLY A 86 5.23 -1.51 -3.74
CA GLY A 86 6.32 -0.57 -4.01
C GLY A 86 5.85 0.83 -4.32
N LEU A 87 6.80 1.77 -4.34
CA LEU A 87 6.59 3.12 -4.85
C LEU A 87 6.56 3.11 -6.38
N LEU A 88 5.81 4.03 -6.97
CA LEU A 88 5.72 4.08 -8.44
C LEU A 88 7.04 4.48 -9.10
N ASP A 89 7.86 5.33 -8.49
CA ASP A 89 9.16 5.77 -9.03
C ASP A 89 9.17 6.19 -10.52
N ASN A 90 8.08 6.83 -10.95
CA ASN A 90 7.75 7.26 -12.33
C ASN A 90 7.29 6.16 -13.29
N ASP A 91 7.18 4.92 -12.84
CA ASP A 91 6.50 3.86 -13.58
C ASP A 91 4.98 4.01 -13.50
N GLU A 92 4.30 3.48 -14.52
CA GLU A 92 2.86 3.30 -14.49
C GLU A 92 2.50 2.22 -13.45
N PRO A 93 1.33 2.31 -12.77
CA PRO A 93 1.01 1.43 -11.64
C PRO A 93 1.09 -0.08 -11.92
N GLU A 94 0.71 -0.51 -13.12
CA GLU A 94 0.81 -1.93 -13.50
C GLU A 94 2.26 -2.35 -13.77
N VAL A 95 3.08 -1.47 -14.34
CA VAL A 95 4.51 -1.74 -14.59
C VAL A 95 5.23 -1.89 -13.26
N CYS A 96 5.03 -0.92 -12.36
CA CYS A 96 5.56 -0.95 -10.99
C CYS A 96 5.17 -2.27 -10.30
N ILE A 97 3.88 -2.59 -10.22
CA ILE A 97 3.47 -3.72 -9.37
C ILE A 97 3.88 -5.10 -9.91
N ARG A 98 4.05 -5.24 -11.23
CA ARG A 98 4.60 -6.47 -11.83
C ARG A 98 6.07 -6.65 -11.47
N LYS A 99 6.84 -5.55 -11.50
CA LYS A 99 8.25 -5.53 -11.10
C LYS A 99 8.40 -5.89 -9.62
N GLU A 100 7.61 -5.26 -8.75
CA GLU A 100 7.61 -5.55 -7.31
C GLU A 100 7.24 -7.01 -7.01
N ALA A 101 6.23 -7.57 -7.72
CA ALA A 101 5.82 -8.95 -7.51
C ALA A 101 6.96 -9.95 -7.74
N ILE A 102 7.72 -9.80 -8.83
CA ILE A 102 8.84 -10.71 -9.11
C ILE A 102 10.04 -10.46 -8.18
N GLU A 103 10.32 -9.21 -7.80
CA GLU A 103 11.43 -8.85 -6.91
C GLU A 103 11.17 -9.31 -5.46
N GLU A 104 10.01 -8.96 -4.89
CA GLU A 104 9.70 -9.28 -3.49
C GLU A 104 9.28 -10.75 -3.31
N THR A 105 8.44 -11.29 -4.21
CA THR A 105 7.82 -12.62 -4.02
C THR A 105 8.40 -13.72 -4.90
N GLY A 106 9.10 -13.35 -5.97
CA GLY A 106 9.64 -14.29 -6.95
C GLY A 106 8.64 -14.75 -8.02
N TYR A 107 7.40 -14.26 -8.02
CA TYR A 107 6.37 -14.62 -8.99
C TYR A 107 6.29 -13.63 -10.16
N ASP A 108 6.47 -14.13 -11.38
CA ASP A 108 6.22 -13.39 -12.62
C ASP A 108 4.73 -13.50 -12.98
N VAL A 109 3.95 -12.54 -12.52
CA VAL A 109 2.48 -12.60 -12.55
C VAL A 109 1.91 -12.47 -13.96
N GLY A 110 0.90 -13.28 -14.28
CA GLY A 110 0.13 -13.21 -15.53
C GLY A 110 -0.84 -12.02 -15.61
N GLU A 111 -2.14 -12.29 -15.73
CA GLU A 111 -3.16 -11.24 -15.75
C GLU A 111 -3.29 -10.60 -14.35
N VAL A 112 -3.20 -9.27 -14.28
CA VAL A 112 -3.42 -8.51 -13.05
C VAL A 112 -4.74 -7.75 -13.15
N ARG A 113 -5.53 -7.77 -12.08
CA ARG A 113 -6.79 -7.05 -11.99
C ARG A 113 -6.63 -5.83 -11.10
N LYS A 114 -6.74 -4.64 -11.68
CA LYS A 114 -6.86 -3.38 -10.93
C LYS A 114 -8.21 -3.30 -10.22
N ILE A 115 -8.20 -2.84 -8.97
CA ILE A 115 -9.39 -2.78 -8.12
C ILE A 115 -9.83 -1.33 -7.88
N PHE A 116 -8.97 -0.53 -7.26
CA PHE A 116 -9.23 0.87 -6.94
C PHE A 116 -7.93 1.64 -6.67
N GLU A 117 -8.08 2.93 -6.43
CA GLU A 117 -7.02 3.83 -5.99
C GLU A 117 -7.52 4.52 -4.72
N LEU A 118 -6.77 4.44 -3.62
CA LEU A 118 -7.19 4.97 -2.32
C LEU A 118 -6.12 5.83 -1.68
N TYR A 119 -6.53 6.97 -1.13
CA TYR A 119 -5.71 7.72 -0.18
C TYR A 119 -5.70 6.99 1.16
N MET A 120 -4.51 6.61 1.62
CA MET A 120 -4.38 5.77 2.83
C MET A 120 -4.38 6.60 4.12
N SER A 121 -3.91 7.85 4.08
CA SER A 121 -3.88 8.76 5.23
C SER A 121 -4.09 10.23 4.83
N PRO A 122 -5.29 10.59 4.31
CA PRO A 122 -5.55 11.88 3.66
C PRO A 122 -5.55 13.10 4.61
N GLY A 123 -5.29 12.90 5.91
CA GLY A 123 -5.19 14.00 6.88
C GLY A 123 -3.93 14.86 6.70
N GLY A 124 -2.85 14.25 6.21
CA GLY A 124 -1.55 14.93 6.08
C GLY A 124 -0.50 14.17 5.27
N VAL A 125 -0.86 13.09 4.56
CA VAL A 125 0.04 12.34 3.68
C VAL A 125 -0.56 12.33 2.28
N THR A 126 0.27 12.55 1.25
CA THR A 126 -0.19 12.60 -0.16
C THR A 126 -0.51 11.23 -0.76
N GLU A 127 0.04 10.17 -0.16
CA GLU A 127 0.05 8.80 -0.66
C GLU A 127 -1.31 8.32 -1.17
N LEU A 128 -1.34 8.04 -2.48
CA LEU A 128 -2.36 7.26 -3.16
C LEU A 128 -1.78 5.88 -3.49
N ILE A 129 -2.48 4.82 -3.10
CA ILE A 129 -2.10 3.45 -3.43
C ILE A 129 -3.02 2.90 -4.53
N HIS A 130 -2.42 2.33 -5.57
CA HIS A 130 -3.10 1.57 -6.62
C HIS A 130 -3.19 0.09 -6.21
N PHE A 131 -4.39 -0.46 -6.17
CA PHE A 131 -4.64 -1.81 -5.66
C PHE A 131 -4.88 -2.82 -6.78
N PHE A 132 -4.21 -3.96 -6.67
CA PHE A 132 -4.30 -5.07 -7.61
C PHE A 132 -4.53 -6.41 -6.91
N ILE A 133 -5.07 -7.37 -7.64
CA ILE A 133 -4.97 -8.81 -7.31
C ILE A 133 -4.53 -9.57 -8.56
N ALA A 134 -3.88 -10.71 -8.38
CA ALA A 134 -3.56 -11.64 -9.46
C ALA A 134 -3.65 -13.08 -8.99
N GLU A 135 -4.14 -13.96 -9.85
CA GLU A 135 -4.02 -15.40 -9.62
C GLU A 135 -2.57 -15.81 -9.92
N TYR A 136 -1.98 -16.68 -9.10
CA TYR A 136 -0.65 -17.22 -9.33
C TYR A 136 -0.66 -18.74 -9.50
N HIS A 137 0.31 -19.23 -10.25
CA HIS A 137 0.61 -20.65 -10.39
C HIS A 137 2.05 -20.96 -9.94
N ASP A 138 2.29 -22.16 -9.43
CA ASP A 138 3.63 -22.56 -8.96
C ASP A 138 4.69 -22.50 -10.10
N SER A 139 4.27 -22.65 -11.36
CA SER A 139 5.13 -22.52 -12.55
C SER A 139 5.58 -21.09 -12.85
N GLU A 140 4.94 -20.09 -12.27
CA GLU A 140 5.26 -18.66 -12.45
C GLU A 140 6.31 -18.18 -11.43
N ARG A 141 6.75 -19.05 -10.52
CA ARG A 141 7.80 -18.72 -9.55
C ARG A 141 9.18 -18.80 -10.21
N ALA A 142 9.72 -17.65 -10.59
CA ALA A 142 11.02 -17.50 -11.24
C ALA A 142 12.19 -17.48 -10.25
N SER A 143 11.95 -17.06 -9.00
CA SER A 143 12.97 -16.97 -7.96
C SER A 143 12.39 -17.23 -6.56
N ILE A 144 13.22 -17.17 -5.52
CA ILE A 144 12.75 -17.28 -4.14
C ILE A 144 12.07 -16.00 -3.62
N GLY A 145 12.18 -14.87 -4.33
CA GLY A 145 11.84 -13.53 -3.85
C GLY A 145 12.94 -12.95 -2.96
N GLY A 146 12.58 -11.99 -2.11
CA GLY A 146 13.47 -11.42 -1.08
C GLY A 146 13.69 -9.91 -1.15
N GLY A 147 13.22 -9.25 -2.21
CA GLY A 147 13.46 -7.84 -2.45
C GLY A 147 14.78 -7.58 -3.18
N VAL A 148 15.14 -6.31 -3.32
CA VAL A 148 16.37 -5.85 -3.99
C VAL A 148 17.20 -4.94 -3.08
N GLU A 149 18.46 -4.71 -3.46
CA GLU A 149 19.37 -3.78 -2.77
C GLU A 149 19.57 -4.07 -1.27
N ASP A 150 19.04 -3.25 -0.39
CA ASP A 150 19.14 -3.35 1.07
C ASP A 150 17.89 -3.93 1.73
N GLU A 151 16.94 -4.42 0.93
CA GLU A 151 15.74 -5.08 1.41
C GLU A 151 16.03 -6.50 1.92
N GLU A 152 15.29 -6.89 2.96
CA GLU A 152 15.29 -8.24 3.51
C GLU A 152 13.83 -8.64 3.75
N ILE A 153 13.28 -9.40 2.82
CA ILE A 153 11.85 -9.70 2.77
C ILE A 153 11.62 -11.22 2.86
N GLU A 154 10.84 -11.63 3.86
CA GLU A 154 10.37 -13.02 3.98
C GLU A 154 9.11 -13.21 3.14
N VAL A 155 9.13 -14.17 2.22
CA VAL A 155 7.95 -14.56 1.42
C VAL A 155 7.09 -15.57 2.19
N LEU A 156 5.81 -15.25 2.36
CA LEU A 156 4.85 -16.06 3.10
C LEU A 156 3.77 -16.61 2.17
N GLU A 157 3.81 -17.91 1.89
CA GLU A 157 2.67 -18.63 1.32
C GLU A 157 1.87 -19.29 2.44
N LEU A 158 0.60 -18.91 2.62
CA LEU A 158 -0.26 -19.47 3.67
C LEU A 158 -1.70 -19.68 3.20
N PRO A 159 -2.47 -20.57 3.86
CA PRO A 159 -3.89 -20.73 3.59
C PRO A 159 -4.63 -19.40 3.74
N PHE A 160 -5.52 -19.10 2.79
CA PHE A 160 -6.31 -17.86 2.81
C PHE A 160 -7.16 -17.74 4.08
N SER A 161 -7.74 -18.86 4.54
CA SER A 161 -8.47 -18.91 5.81
C SER A 161 -7.60 -18.50 7.01
N ARG A 162 -6.33 -18.93 7.04
CA ARG A 162 -5.38 -18.57 8.08
C ARG A 162 -5.04 -17.08 8.02
N ALA A 163 -4.87 -16.50 6.82
CA ALA A 163 -4.64 -15.06 6.68
C ALA A 163 -5.81 -14.25 7.28
N LEU A 164 -7.06 -14.66 7.05
CA LEU A 164 -8.24 -14.02 7.65
C LEU A 164 -8.29 -14.19 9.18
N GLU A 165 -7.86 -15.33 9.73
CA GLU A 165 -7.71 -15.49 11.17
C GLU A 165 -6.64 -14.57 11.75
N MET A 166 -5.51 -14.40 11.03
CA MET A 166 -4.42 -13.51 11.43
C MET A 166 -4.84 -12.04 11.45
N VAL A 167 -5.77 -11.63 10.58
CA VAL A 167 -6.41 -10.31 10.68
C VAL A 167 -7.20 -10.18 11.99
N ARG A 168 -7.96 -11.22 12.38
CA ARG A 168 -8.77 -11.20 13.62
C ARG A 168 -7.92 -11.22 14.89
N SER A 169 -6.82 -11.97 14.89
CA SER A 169 -5.88 -12.04 16.03
C SER A 169 -4.99 -10.79 16.13
N GLY A 170 -4.90 -10.01 15.05
CA GLY A 170 -4.01 -8.87 14.93
C GLY A 170 -2.58 -9.24 14.56
N GLU A 171 -2.30 -10.49 14.17
CA GLU A 171 -1.02 -10.87 13.55
C GLU A 171 -0.81 -10.12 12.22
N ILE A 172 -1.87 -9.96 11.42
CA ILE A 172 -1.92 -9.04 10.28
C ILE A 172 -2.62 -7.75 10.74
N ARG A 173 -1.90 -6.64 10.66
CA ARG A 173 -2.37 -5.32 11.13
C ARG A 173 -1.98 -4.17 10.19
N ASP A 174 -1.81 -4.48 8.91
CA ASP A 174 -1.53 -3.52 7.84
C ASP A 174 -2.80 -3.22 7.03
N GLY A 175 -3.08 -1.93 6.79
CA GLY A 175 -4.35 -1.46 6.23
C GLY A 175 -4.62 -1.94 4.80
N LYS A 176 -3.63 -1.83 3.90
CA LYS A 176 -3.75 -2.26 2.51
C LYS A 176 -3.92 -3.78 2.39
N THR A 177 -3.23 -4.53 3.25
CA THR A 177 -3.32 -5.99 3.33
C THR A 177 -4.70 -6.45 3.79
N VAL A 178 -5.23 -5.87 4.87
CA VAL A 178 -6.58 -6.17 5.37
C VAL A 178 -7.65 -5.84 4.32
N LEU A 179 -7.49 -4.73 3.60
CA LEU A 179 -8.39 -4.37 2.49
C LEU A 179 -8.40 -5.43 1.40
N LEU A 180 -7.24 -5.89 0.93
CA LEU A 180 -7.15 -6.86 -0.15
C LEU A 180 -7.62 -8.27 0.26
N LEU A 181 -7.30 -8.71 1.49
CA LEU A 181 -7.79 -10.00 2.00
C LEU A 181 -9.33 -10.01 2.09
N ASN A 182 -9.94 -8.94 2.59
CA ASN A 182 -11.40 -8.83 2.67
C ASN A 182 -12.06 -8.64 1.29
N TYR A 183 -11.41 -7.93 0.37
CA TYR A 183 -11.87 -7.85 -1.01
C TYR A 183 -11.88 -9.23 -1.66
N LEU A 184 -10.80 -10.01 -1.51
CA LEU A 184 -10.71 -11.37 -2.03
C LEU A 184 -11.79 -12.26 -1.42
N GLN A 185 -12.05 -12.15 -0.10
CA GLN A 185 -13.14 -12.87 0.58
C GLN A 185 -14.50 -12.55 -0.05
N THR A 186 -14.76 -11.28 -0.36
CA THR A 186 -16.05 -10.82 -0.93
C THR A 186 -16.19 -11.18 -2.41
N SER A 187 -15.09 -11.51 -3.07
CA SER A 187 -15.09 -11.84 -4.51
C SER A 187 -15.55 -13.25 -4.83
N HIS A 188 -15.61 -14.15 -3.83
CA HIS A 188 -15.92 -15.57 -4.00
C HIS A 188 -14.96 -16.36 -4.91
N LEU A 189 -13.81 -15.77 -5.29
CA LEU A 189 -12.78 -16.44 -6.09
C LEU A 189 -12.05 -17.56 -5.33
N MET A 190 -12.15 -17.54 -4.00
CA MET A 190 -11.53 -18.52 -3.10
C MET A 190 -12.53 -19.56 -2.55
N ASP A 191 -13.76 -19.61 -3.07
CA ASP A 191 -14.80 -20.57 -2.64
C ASP A 191 -14.58 -21.99 -3.19
#